data_AF-A0A832Z0H9-F1
#
_entry.id   AF-A0A832Z0H9-F1
#
_cell.length_a   1.000
_cell.length_b   1.000
_cell.length_c   1.000
_cell.angle_alpha   90.00
_cell.angle_beta   90.00
_cell.angle_gamma   90.00
#
_symmetry.space_group_name_H-M   'P 1'
#
loop_
_entity.id
_entity.type
_entity.pdbx_description
1 polymer ?
#
loop_
_entity_poly.entity_id
_entity_poly.type
_entity_poly.pdbx_seq_one_letter_code
_entity_poly.pdbx_strand_id
1 'polypeptide(L)'
;MDIRRERRRRAVEIDIHSLRLYIRRYVREHAIGLFEVLNALAMKRFGKDVVSLLLTEPNRLYELVLEYYSSREAALFTISRLFIRPLVIKLGILEREDELVEAAINNPKKFVEILREHGLEVGV
;
A
#
# COMPACT_ATOMS: atom_id res chain seq x y z
N MET A 1 18.81 -30.74 11.86
CA MET A 1 18.75 -29.49 11.07
C MET A 1 17.41 -28.84 11.30
N ASP A 2 17.42 -27.63 11.86
CA ASP A 2 16.24 -26.97 12.39
C ASP A 2 15.53 -26.16 11.29
N ILE A 3 14.44 -26.70 10.74
CA ILE A 3 13.62 -26.09 9.66
C ILE A 3 13.15 -24.67 10.03
N ARG A 4 13.11 -24.35 11.33
CA ARG A 4 12.75 -23.02 11.84
C ARG A 4 13.84 -21.96 11.61
N ARG A 5 15.12 -22.36 11.54
CA ARG A 5 16.24 -21.45 11.26
C ARG A 5 16.35 -21.07 9.78
N GLU A 6 15.86 -21.91 8.88
CA GLU A 6 15.92 -21.69 7.44
C GLU A 6 14.79 -20.76 6.94
N ARG A 7 13.60 -20.83 7.57
CA ARG A 7 12.51 -19.85 7.34
C ARG A 7 12.86 -18.43 7.80
N ARG A 8 13.61 -18.29 8.90
CA ARG A 8 14.07 -16.98 9.41
C ARG A 8 15.14 -16.30 8.55
N ARG A 9 15.82 -17.01 7.65
CA ARG A 9 16.90 -16.47 6.80
C ARG A 9 16.42 -15.94 5.43
N ARG A 10 15.13 -16.03 5.11
CA ARG A 10 14.51 -15.36 3.95
C ARG A 10 13.58 -14.22 4.36
N ALA A 11 13.84 -13.56 5.48
CA ALA A 11 13.47 -12.16 5.58
C ALA A 11 14.40 -11.40 4.61
N VAL A 12 14.09 -11.47 3.31
CA VAL A 12 14.60 -10.49 2.37
C VAL A 12 14.11 -9.19 2.95
N GLU A 13 15.01 -8.38 3.50
CA GLU A 13 14.71 -7.03 3.91
C GLU A 13 14.07 -6.36 2.68
N ILE A 14 12.75 -6.17 2.72
CA ILE A 14 12.04 -5.64 1.57
C ILE A 14 12.37 -4.17 1.53
N ASP A 15 13.34 -3.84 0.69
CA ASP A 15 13.72 -2.47 0.43
C ASP A 15 12.48 -1.67 0.01
N ILE A 16 12.24 -0.56 0.71
CA ILE A 16 11.08 0.31 0.48
C ILE A 16 11.05 0.87 -0.93
N HIS A 17 12.22 1.08 -1.55
CA HIS A 17 12.30 1.53 -2.93
C HIS A 17 11.79 0.44 -3.89
N SER A 18 12.21 -0.81 -3.70
CA SER A 18 11.71 -1.97 -4.45
C SER A 18 10.21 -2.19 -4.30
N LEU A 19 9.65 -1.97 -3.09
CA LEU A 19 8.21 -2.04 -2.84
C LEU A 19 7.47 -0.95 -3.60
N ARG A 20 7.95 0.30 -3.52
CA ARG A 20 7.33 1.44 -4.23
C ARG A 20 7.30 1.22 -5.74
N LEU A 21 8.40 0.74 -6.31
CA LEU A 21 8.48 0.40 -7.73
C LEU A 21 7.50 -0.71 -8.11
N TYR A 22 7.40 -1.75 -7.28
CA TYR A 22 6.49 -2.86 -7.53
C TYR A 22 5.02 -2.40 -7.53
N ILE A 23 4.58 -1.66 -6.50
CA ILE A 23 3.23 -1.13 -6.41
C ILE A 23 2.93 -0.22 -7.61
N ARG A 24 3.84 0.71 -7.93
CA ARG A 24 3.70 1.63 -9.06
C ARG A 24 3.51 0.87 -10.38
N ARG A 25 4.36 -0.12 -10.64
CA ARG A 25 4.28 -0.94 -11.86
C ARG A 25 2.95 -1.69 -11.91
N TYR A 26 2.57 -2.34 -10.81
CA TYR A 26 1.31 -3.08 -10.73
C TYR A 26 0.11 -2.19 -11.03
N VAL A 27 0.01 -1.02 -10.39
CA VAL A 27 -1.14 -0.11 -10.61
C VAL A 27 -1.15 0.38 -12.06
N ARG A 28 0.00 0.77 -12.62
CA ARG A 28 0.07 1.25 -14.01
C ARG A 28 -0.29 0.18 -15.04
N GLU A 29 0.08 -1.08 -14.81
CA GLU A 29 -0.30 -2.20 -15.68
C GLU A 29 -1.81 -2.46 -15.70
N HIS A 30 -2.52 -2.15 -14.60
CA HIS A 30 -3.96 -2.39 -14.48
C HIS A 30 -4.82 -1.14 -14.77
N ALA A 31 -4.29 0.05 -14.48
CA ALA A 31 -5.07 1.30 -14.48
C ALA A 31 -4.18 2.55 -14.64
N ILE A 32 -3.36 2.63 -15.71
CA ILE A 32 -2.44 3.74 -15.95
C ILE A 32 -3.11 5.13 -15.88
N GLY A 33 -4.24 5.33 -16.55
CA GLY A 33 -4.92 6.63 -16.58
C GLY A 33 -5.36 7.09 -15.18
N LEU A 34 -5.93 6.17 -14.40
CA LEU A 34 -6.30 6.43 -13.01
C LEU A 34 -5.07 6.74 -12.15
N PHE A 35 -4.00 5.96 -12.31
CA PHE A 35 -2.76 6.18 -11.57
C PHE A 35 -2.21 7.60 -11.78
N GLU A 36 -2.11 8.06 -13.02
CA GLU A 36 -1.58 9.39 -13.33
C GLU A 36 -2.46 10.51 -12.76
N VAL A 37 -3.79 10.35 -12.82
CA VAL A 37 -4.74 11.33 -12.24
C VAL A 37 -4.60 11.37 -10.72
N LEU A 38 -4.66 10.23 -10.04
CA LEU A 38 -4.52 10.17 -8.58
C LEU A 38 -3.15 10.68 -8.14
N ASN A 39 -2.09 10.38 -8.90
CA ASN A 39 -0.75 10.86 -8.62
C ASN A 39 -0.65 12.38 -8.73
N ALA A 40 -1.23 12.98 -9.78
CA ALA A 40 -1.27 14.43 -9.96
C ALA A 40 -2.06 15.11 -8.83
N LEU A 41 -3.20 14.54 -8.43
CA LEU A 41 -4.00 15.03 -7.31
C LEU A 41 -3.25 14.93 -5.98
N ALA A 42 -2.59 13.80 -5.72
CA ALA A 42 -1.82 13.57 -4.50
C ALA A 42 -0.63 14.53 -4.41
N MET A 43 0.11 14.72 -5.51
CA MET A 43 1.20 15.69 -5.58
C MET A 43 0.70 17.12 -5.32
N LYS A 44 -0.41 17.52 -5.95
CA LYS A 44 -0.98 18.86 -5.78
C LYS A 44 -1.44 19.15 -4.36
N ARG A 45 -2.03 18.16 -3.67
CA ARG A 45 -2.66 18.35 -2.35
C ARG A 45 -1.72 18.07 -1.18
N PHE A 46 -0.83 17.09 -1.31
CA PHE A 46 -0.02 16.57 -0.21
C PHE A 46 1.48 16.64 -0.47
N GLY A 47 1.91 17.05 -1.68
CA GLY A 47 3.33 17.08 -2.06
C GLY A 47 3.98 15.70 -2.17
N LYS A 48 3.19 14.62 -2.22
CA LYS A 48 3.66 13.22 -2.26
C LYS A 48 3.04 12.48 -3.44
N ASP A 49 3.82 11.59 -4.05
CA ASP A 49 3.29 10.67 -5.06
C ASP A 49 2.34 9.67 -4.39
N VAL A 50 1.37 9.15 -5.14
CA VAL A 50 0.30 8.29 -4.61
C VAL A 50 0.84 7.06 -3.84
N VAL A 51 1.98 6.49 -4.26
CA VAL A 51 2.57 5.33 -3.57
C VAL A 51 3.25 5.77 -2.27
N SER A 52 3.90 6.93 -2.25
CA SER A 52 4.40 7.52 -1.00
C SER A 52 3.28 7.89 -0.04
N LEU A 53 2.16 8.39 -0.55
CA LEU A 53 0.98 8.72 0.25
C LEU A 53 0.39 7.46 0.87
N LEU A 54 0.27 6.35 0.12
CA LEU A 54 -0.15 5.06 0.65
C LEU A 54 0.69 4.62 1.86
N LEU A 55 2.01 4.72 1.74
CA LEU A 55 2.91 4.21 2.78
C LEU A 55 2.95 5.10 4.03
N THR A 56 2.77 6.41 3.87
CA THR A 56 2.91 7.37 4.98
C THR A 56 1.59 7.81 5.59
N GLU A 57 0.55 8.00 4.77
CA GLU A 57 -0.75 8.56 5.15
C GLU A 57 -1.88 7.85 4.37
N PRO A 58 -2.08 6.53 4.57
CA PRO A 58 -2.98 5.70 3.77
C PRO A 58 -4.44 6.18 3.79
N ASN A 59 -4.90 6.75 4.89
CA ASN A 59 -6.26 7.29 5.00
C ASN A 59 -6.47 8.47 4.05
N ARG A 60 -5.46 9.33 3.87
CA ARG A 60 -5.53 10.46 2.92
C ARG A 60 -5.58 9.99 1.48
N LEU A 61 -4.92 8.88 1.16
CA LEU A 61 -5.09 8.26 -0.15
C LEU A 61 -6.52 7.74 -0.33
N TYR A 62 -7.09 7.07 0.67
CA TYR A 62 -8.47 6.62 0.62
C TYR A 62 -9.45 7.78 0.44
N GLU A 63 -9.30 8.88 1.20
CA GLU A 63 -10.10 10.10 1.06
C GLU A 63 -10.00 10.68 -0.36
N LEU A 64 -8.80 10.78 -0.91
CA LEU A 64 -8.57 11.28 -2.27
C LEU A 64 -9.26 10.40 -3.33
N VAL A 65 -9.24 9.07 -3.16
CA VAL A 65 -9.93 8.13 -4.06
C VAL A 65 -11.44 8.22 -3.89
N LEU A 66 -11.92 8.36 -2.65
CA LEU A 66 -13.34 8.51 -2.35
C LEU A 66 -13.92 9.78 -2.98
N GLU A 67 -13.21 10.89 -2.90
CA GLU A 67 -13.60 12.13 -3.56
C GLU A 67 -13.64 11.98 -5.08
N TYR A 68 -12.67 11.28 -5.67
CA TYR A 68 -12.62 11.09 -7.12
C TYR A 68 -13.82 10.30 -7.65
N TYR A 69 -14.20 9.21 -6.97
CA TYR A 69 -15.29 8.36 -7.39
C TYR A 69 -16.67 8.78 -6.87
N SER A 70 -16.73 9.57 -5.79
CA SER A 70 -17.96 9.85 -5.03
C SER A 70 -18.74 8.58 -4.63
N SER A 71 -18.06 7.44 -4.52
CA SER A 71 -18.64 6.14 -4.15
C SER A 71 -17.69 5.42 -3.21
N ARG A 72 -18.23 5.01 -2.06
CA ARG A 72 -17.49 4.25 -1.04
C ARG A 72 -17.06 2.89 -1.58
N GLU A 73 -17.95 2.22 -2.30
CA GLU A 73 -17.71 0.89 -2.87
C GLU A 73 -16.58 0.93 -3.91
N ALA A 74 -16.63 1.92 -4.81
CA ALA A 74 -15.58 2.12 -5.81
C ALA A 74 -14.23 2.48 -5.17
N ALA A 75 -14.25 3.30 -4.11
CA ALA A 75 -13.04 3.68 -3.39
C ALA A 75 -12.41 2.50 -2.64
N LEU A 76 -13.23 1.72 -1.93
CA LEU A 76 -12.80 0.49 -1.26
C LEU A 76 -12.20 -0.50 -2.25
N PHE A 77 -12.88 -0.73 -3.37
CA PHE A 77 -12.38 -1.61 -4.42
C PHE A 77 -11.04 -1.11 -4.98
N THR A 78 -10.92 0.19 -5.24
CA THR A 78 -9.70 0.79 -5.77
C THR A 78 -8.53 0.66 -4.80
N ILE A 79 -8.74 1.01 -3.51
CA ILE A 79 -7.71 0.89 -2.47
C ILE A 79 -7.29 -0.56 -2.30
N SER A 80 -8.25 -1.47 -2.09
CA SER A 80 -7.98 -2.89 -1.90
C SER A 80 -7.24 -3.47 -3.12
N ARG A 81 -7.81 -3.33 -4.31
CA ARG A 81 -7.35 -4.08 -5.49
C ARG A 81 -6.11 -3.48 -6.15
N LEU A 82 -5.97 -2.17 -6.16
CA LEU A 82 -4.88 -1.50 -6.87
C LEU A 82 -3.71 -1.14 -5.97
N PHE A 83 -3.94 -0.82 -4.70
CA PHE A 83 -2.88 -0.33 -3.81
C PHE A 83 -2.47 -1.34 -2.75
N ILE A 84 -3.43 -1.91 -2.03
CA ILE A 84 -3.16 -2.86 -0.95
C ILE A 84 -2.74 -4.23 -1.50
N ARG A 85 -3.44 -4.77 -2.49
CA ARG A 85 -3.15 -6.07 -3.11
C ARG A 85 -1.68 -6.22 -3.55
N PRO A 86 -1.08 -5.31 -4.35
CA PRO A 86 0.33 -5.46 -4.71
C PRO A 86 1.27 -5.36 -3.51
N LEU A 87 0.92 -4.55 -2.50
CA LEU A 87 1.71 -4.46 -1.28
C LEU A 87 1.70 -5.82 -0.54
N VAL A 88 0.54 -6.43 -0.29
CA VAL A 88 0.47 -7.72 0.42
C VAL A 88 1.06 -8.88 -0.39
N ILE A 89 0.97 -8.83 -1.73
CA ILE A 89 1.67 -9.78 -2.61
C ILE A 89 3.19 -9.66 -2.43
N LYS A 90 3.71 -8.43 -2.45
CA LYS A 90 5.15 -8.18 -2.37
C LYS A 90 5.72 -8.55 -0.99
N LEU A 91 4.95 -8.31 0.06
CA LEU A 91 5.29 -8.66 1.44
C LEU A 91 5.02 -10.13 1.80
N GLY A 92 4.29 -10.87 0.97
CA GLY A 92 3.96 -12.28 1.21
C GLY A 92 2.96 -12.49 2.35
N ILE A 93 2.03 -11.56 2.55
CA ILE A 93 1.02 -11.54 3.64
C ILE A 93 -0.41 -11.45 3.10
N LEU A 94 -0.72 -12.22 2.06
CA LEU A 94 -2.03 -12.20 1.40
C LEU A 94 -3.20 -12.45 2.36
N GLU A 95 -2.99 -13.26 3.39
CA GLU A 95 -3.96 -13.57 4.43
C GLU A 95 -4.34 -12.36 5.31
N ARG A 96 -3.55 -11.28 5.27
CA ARG A 96 -3.79 -10.04 6.02
C ARG A 96 -4.40 -8.94 5.16
N GLU A 97 -4.78 -9.20 3.91
CA GLU A 97 -5.27 -8.17 2.98
C GLU A 97 -6.44 -7.37 3.57
N ASP A 98 -7.48 -8.04 4.07
CA ASP A 98 -8.66 -7.38 4.63
C ASP A 98 -8.33 -6.55 5.88
N GLU A 99 -7.47 -7.09 6.76
CA GLU A 99 -6.99 -6.37 7.93
C GLU A 99 -6.23 -5.10 7.53
N LEU A 100 -5.43 -5.18 6.47
CA LEU A 100 -4.61 -4.06 6.00
C LEU A 100 -5.45 -3.00 5.30
N VAL A 101 -6.50 -3.38 4.57
CA VAL A 101 -7.49 -2.44 4.01
C VAL A 101 -8.19 -1.69 5.14
N GLU A 102 -8.69 -2.41 6.14
CA GLU A 102 -9.37 -1.80 7.29
C GLU A 102 -8.45 -0.86 8.05
N ALA A 103 -7.20 -1.28 8.29
CA ALA A 103 -6.20 -0.44 8.96
C ALA A 103 -5.83 0.80 8.12
N ALA A 104 -5.67 0.66 6.80
CA ALA A 104 -5.37 1.79 5.91
C ALA A 104 -6.41 2.91 6.02
N ILE A 105 -7.68 2.54 6.19
CA ILE A 105 -8.81 3.47 6.21
C ILE A 105 -9.05 4.04 7.62
N ASN A 106 -9.13 3.17 8.62
CA ASN A 106 -9.63 3.52 9.94
C ASN A 106 -8.54 3.69 11.01
N ASN A 107 -7.34 3.12 10.79
CA ASN A 107 -6.25 3.19 11.76
C ASN A 107 -4.87 3.19 11.08
N PRO A 108 -4.42 4.33 10.52
CA PRO A 108 -3.13 4.45 9.84
C PRO A 108 -1.93 4.03 10.70
N LYS A 109 -2.03 4.16 12.03
CA LYS A 109 -0.97 3.70 12.95
C LYS A 109 -0.86 2.18 12.91
N LYS A 110 -1.98 1.47 13.03
CA LYS A 110 -2.04 0.01 12.89
C LYS A 110 -1.55 -0.43 11.51
N PHE A 111 -1.87 0.31 10.45
CA PHE A 111 -1.36 0.01 9.12
C PHE A 111 0.17 -0.01 9.09
N VAL A 112 0.81 1.04 9.60
CA VAL A 112 2.27 1.14 9.67
C VAL A 112 2.88 0.06 10.58
N GLU A 113 2.24 -0.26 11.71
CA GLU A 113 2.67 -1.33 12.61
C GLU A 113 2.72 -2.68 11.87
N ILE A 114 1.67 -3.02 11.10
CA ILE A 114 1.64 -4.26 10.32
C ILE A 114 2.77 -4.28 9.29
N LEU A 115 3.06 -3.16 8.63
CA LEU A 115 4.18 -3.09 7.68
C LEU A 115 5.53 -3.33 8.37
N ARG A 116 5.71 -2.76 9.58
CA ARG A 116 6.94 -2.92 10.38
C ARG A 116 7.13 -4.35 10.87
N GLU A 117 6.06 -5.04 11.26
CA GLU A 117 6.11 -6.48 11.60
C GLU A 117 6.68 -7.34 10.47
N HIS A 118 6.58 -6.85 9.23
CA HIS A 118 7.04 -7.53 8.01
C HIS A 118 8.33 -6.91 7.43
N GLY A 119 9.09 -6.19 8.26
CA GLY A 119 10.42 -5.69 7.93
C GLY A 119 10.44 -4.45 7.04
N LEU A 120 9.33 -3.71 6.95
CA LEU A 120 9.28 -2.44 6.23
C LEU A 120 9.53 -1.26 7.17
N GLU A 121 10.67 -0.57 7.00
CA GLU A 121 10.92 0.72 7.67
C GLU A 121 10.22 1.86 6.92
N VAL A 122 9.02 2.20 7.37
CA VAL A 122 8.29 3.38 6.88
C VAL A 122 8.76 4.60 7.67
N GLY A 123 9.49 5.50 7.00
CA GLY A 123 9.81 6.83 7.53
C GLY A 123 8.55 7.66 7.69
N VAL A 124 8.32 8.15 8.92
CA VAL A 124 7.27 9.12 9.24
C VAL A 124 7.83 10.52 9.00
#